data_AF-A0A2S6GM34-F1
#
_entry.id   AF-A0A2S6GM34-F1
#
_cell.length_a   1.000
_cell.length_b   1.000
_cell.length_c   1.000
_cell.angle_alpha   90.00
_cell.angle_beta   90.00
_cell.angle_gamma   90.00
#
_symmetry.space_group_name_H-M   'P 1'
#
loop_
_entity.id
_entity.type
_entity.pdbx_description
1 polymer ?
#
loop_
_entity_poly.entity_id
_entity_poly.type
_entity_poly.pdbx_seq_one_letter_code
_entity_poly.pdbx_strand_id
1 'polypeptide(L)'
;MTAGRKNLVDTDEQRTSFLGGAHNIIRAAEALQPDVTADDDTVLTSLCRFDFYVSLVSIDQHGPSISSYYPNFARYLGRRTPPAALAVITDPVLRHQLFPGADHHLAEALRDIDQYARTQSFHFDGWNGYDERVYEWITRHLGDTGTKN
;
A
#
# COMPACT_ATOMS: atom_id res chain seq x y z
N MET A 1 -3.60 46.07 -10.86
CA MET A 1 -4.61 45.53 -9.92
C MET A 1 -4.90 44.10 -10.38
N THR A 2 -4.11 43.11 -9.94
CA THR A 2 -4.34 42.24 -8.76
C THR A 2 -5.58 41.35 -8.99
N ALA A 3 -5.42 40.18 -9.62
CA ALA A 3 -5.00 38.90 -9.02
C ALA A 3 -6.01 38.37 -7.99
N GLY A 4 -6.70 37.29 -8.34
CA GLY A 4 -7.72 36.65 -7.50
C GLY A 4 -8.20 35.31 -8.06
N ARG A 5 -7.27 34.42 -8.44
CA ARG A 5 -7.56 33.01 -8.72
C ARG A 5 -6.40 32.15 -8.23
N LYS A 6 -6.37 31.90 -6.94
CA LYS A 6 -5.59 30.84 -6.31
C LYS A 6 -6.21 30.62 -4.92
N ASN A 7 -6.42 29.36 -4.54
CA ASN A 7 -6.81 28.91 -3.19
C ASN A 7 -8.30 28.68 -2.92
N LEU A 8 -8.97 27.83 -3.70
CA LEU A 8 -10.24 27.26 -3.21
C LEU A 8 -10.50 25.82 -3.66
N VAL A 9 -9.47 24.99 -3.81
CA VAL A 9 -9.63 23.52 -3.91
C VAL A 9 -8.30 22.89 -3.47
N ASP A 10 -8.03 22.78 -2.15
CA ASP A 10 -6.94 21.87 -1.70
C ASP A 10 -6.83 21.61 -0.17
N THR A 11 -7.72 22.12 0.68
CA THR A 11 -7.47 22.10 2.14
C THR A 11 -8.32 21.16 2.98
N ASP A 12 -9.40 20.57 2.43
CA ASP A 12 -10.30 19.70 3.22
C ASP A 12 -9.99 18.20 3.07
N GLU A 13 -9.64 17.73 1.87
CA GLU A 13 -9.44 16.29 1.63
C GLU A 13 -8.14 15.73 2.25
N GLN A 14 -7.08 16.54 2.36
CA GLN A 14 -5.83 16.17 3.04
C GLN A 14 -6.01 16.03 4.57
N ARG A 15 -7.13 16.50 5.14
CA ARG A 15 -7.48 16.31 6.55
C ARG A 15 -8.23 15.00 6.84
N THR A 16 -8.65 14.24 5.83
CA THR A 16 -9.66 13.17 5.98
C THR A 16 -9.20 11.72 5.78
N SER A 17 -7.94 11.44 5.42
CA SER A 17 -7.44 10.06 5.30
C SER A 17 -6.48 9.68 6.42
N PHE A 18 -6.49 8.40 6.85
CA PHE A 18 -5.62 7.90 7.92
C PHE A 18 -4.14 8.16 7.65
N LEU A 19 -3.67 7.92 6.42
CA LEU A 19 -2.27 8.17 6.05
C LEU A 19 -1.95 9.67 5.96
N GLY A 20 -2.91 10.53 5.61
CA GLY A 20 -2.75 11.98 5.58
C GLY A 20 -2.61 12.55 7.00
N GLY A 21 -3.46 12.06 7.92
CA GLY A 21 -3.35 12.35 9.34
C GLY A 21 -2.01 11.87 9.94
N ALA A 22 -1.62 10.63 9.67
CA ALA A 22 -0.35 10.07 10.14
C ALA A 22 0.86 10.85 9.60
N HIS A 23 0.84 11.21 8.31
CA HIS A 23 1.88 12.04 7.69
C HIS A 23 2.03 13.39 8.40
N ASN A 24 0.91 14.07 8.67
CA ASN A 24 0.93 15.35 9.38
C ASN A 24 1.44 15.22 10.82
N ILE A 25 1.08 14.14 11.53
CA ILE A 25 1.54 13.89 12.89
C ILE A 25 3.04 13.63 12.93
N ILE A 26 3.57 12.79 12.03
CA ILE A 26 5.01 12.47 11.96
C ILE A 26 5.84 13.74 11.73
N ARG A 27 5.34 14.67 10.91
CA ARG A 27 6.01 15.95 10.65
C ARG A 27 5.98 16.92 11.82
N ALA A 28 4.91 16.89 12.63
CA ALA A 28 4.70 17.84 13.71
C ALA A 28 5.25 17.35 15.06
N ALA A 29 5.37 16.04 15.25
CA ALA A 29 5.81 15.44 16.51
C ALA A 29 7.29 15.05 16.45
N GLU A 30 8.15 15.82 17.12
CA GLU A 30 9.58 15.54 17.28
C GLU A 30 9.85 14.12 17.81
N ALA A 31 8.93 13.57 18.61
CA ALA A 31 9.01 12.22 19.15
C ALA A 31 8.98 11.10 18.09
N LEU A 32 8.50 11.36 16.87
CA LEU A 32 8.35 10.34 15.81
C LEU A 32 9.47 10.38 14.77
N GLN A 33 10.14 11.52 14.59
CA GLN A 33 11.37 11.64 13.77
C GLN A 33 12.31 12.69 14.35
N PRO A 34 13.08 12.34 15.41
CA PRO A 34 14.02 13.28 16.02
C PRO A 34 15.19 13.66 15.09
N ASP A 35 15.54 12.79 14.14
CA ASP A 35 16.81 12.88 13.37
C ASP A 35 16.64 13.10 11.86
N VAL A 36 15.41 13.35 11.37
CA VAL A 36 15.14 13.46 9.94
C VAL A 36 14.46 14.80 9.67
N THR A 37 15.02 15.59 8.74
CA THR A 37 14.24 16.64 8.08
C THR A 37 13.19 15.92 7.25
N ALA A 38 11.96 15.81 7.75
CA ALA A 38 10.88 15.09 7.09
C ALA A 38 10.70 15.64 5.66
N ASP A 39 11.31 14.97 4.69
CA ASP A 39 10.95 15.16 3.29
C ASP A 39 9.59 14.48 3.10
N ASP A 40 8.61 15.31 2.78
CA ASP A 40 7.20 14.95 2.69
C ASP A 40 6.98 13.73 1.80
N ASP A 41 7.76 13.60 0.72
CA ASP A 41 7.63 12.50 -0.22
C ASP A 41 8.14 11.17 0.35
N THR A 42 9.20 11.21 1.16
CA THR A 42 9.81 10.02 1.77
C THR A 42 8.92 9.45 2.89
N VAL A 43 8.42 10.31 3.78
CA VAL A 43 7.54 9.88 4.88
C VAL A 43 6.24 9.28 4.33
N LEU A 44 5.60 9.96 3.37
CA LEU A 44 4.38 9.46 2.78
C LEU A 44 4.59 8.16 2.00
N THR A 45 5.73 8.00 1.32
CA THR A 45 6.11 6.73 0.69
C THR A 45 6.23 5.60 1.71
N SER A 46 6.91 5.84 2.83
CA SER A 46 7.05 4.85 3.91
C SER A 46 5.70 4.45 4.49
N LEU A 47 4.79 5.41 4.71
CA LEU A 47 3.44 5.14 5.19
C LEU A 47 2.62 4.30 4.20
N CYS A 48 2.70 4.59 2.90
CA CYS A 48 2.02 3.80 1.88
C CYS A 48 2.51 2.35 1.83
N ARG A 49 3.83 2.15 1.96
CA ARG A 49 4.44 0.81 1.98
C ARG A 49 4.11 0.05 3.26
N PHE A 50 4.08 0.75 4.39
CA PHE A 50 3.66 0.17 5.67
C PHE A 50 2.19 -0.27 5.63
N ASP A 51 1.28 0.57 5.13
CA ASP A 51 -0.15 0.24 4.97
C ASP A 51 -0.37 -1.00 4.07
N PHE A 52 0.44 -1.15 3.01
CA PHE A 52 0.45 -2.35 2.18
C PHE A 52 0.91 -3.60 2.97
N TYR A 53 1.98 -3.51 3.77
CA TYR A 53 2.42 -4.63 4.61
C TYR A 53 1.41 -5.00 5.70
N VAL A 54 0.78 -4.00 6.33
CA VAL A 54 -0.32 -4.23 7.28
C VAL A 54 -1.47 -4.96 6.61
N SER A 55 -1.79 -4.63 5.35
CA SER A 55 -2.82 -5.35 4.60
C SER A 55 -2.48 -6.83 4.42
N LEU A 56 -1.24 -7.16 4.08
CA LEU A 56 -0.78 -8.56 3.98
C LEU A 56 -0.87 -9.31 5.31
N VAL A 57 -0.34 -8.72 6.39
CA VAL A 57 -0.40 -9.30 7.74
C VAL A 57 -1.84 -9.52 8.18
N SER A 58 -2.73 -8.58 7.87
CA SER A 58 -4.14 -8.68 8.24
C SER A 58 -4.86 -9.78 7.45
N ILE A 59 -4.52 -9.99 6.17
CA ILE A 59 -5.06 -11.09 5.37
C ILE A 59 -4.57 -12.45 5.90
N ASP A 60 -3.30 -12.57 6.28
CA ASP A 60 -2.76 -13.79 6.89
C ASP A 60 -3.48 -14.14 8.21
N GLN A 61 -3.68 -13.14 9.07
CA GLN A 61 -4.26 -13.35 10.40
C GLN A 61 -5.79 -13.49 10.42
N HIS A 62 -6.48 -12.85 9.48
CA HIS A 62 -7.93 -12.65 9.55
C HIS A 62 -8.67 -12.98 8.24
N GLY A 63 -7.94 -13.44 7.21
CA GLY A 63 -8.47 -13.76 5.90
C GLY A 63 -8.72 -12.52 5.00
N PRO A 64 -9.05 -12.74 3.72
CA PRO A 64 -9.09 -11.70 2.67
C PRO A 64 -10.37 -10.84 2.69
N SER A 65 -11.04 -10.69 3.84
CA SER A 65 -12.20 -9.81 3.93
C SER A 65 -11.77 -8.35 3.92
N ILE A 66 -12.52 -7.51 3.21
CA ILE A 66 -12.41 -6.04 3.25
C ILE A 66 -12.58 -5.44 4.65
N SER A 67 -13.23 -6.18 5.56
CA SER A 67 -13.32 -5.79 6.98
C SER A 67 -12.01 -6.04 7.72
N SER A 68 -11.17 -6.93 7.21
CA SER A 68 -9.87 -7.31 7.77
C SER A 68 -8.75 -6.38 7.31
N TYR A 69 -8.84 -5.81 6.11
CA TYR A 69 -7.85 -4.86 5.60
C TYR A 69 -8.48 -3.75 4.76
N TYR A 70 -7.88 -2.56 4.77
CA TYR A 70 -8.28 -1.45 3.92
C TYR A 70 -7.03 -0.78 3.31
N PRO A 71 -6.83 -0.84 1.97
CA PRO A 71 -5.62 -0.35 1.31
C PRO A 71 -5.68 1.18 1.18
N ASN A 72 -5.44 1.89 2.28
CA ASN A 72 -5.40 3.35 2.29
C ASN A 72 -4.38 3.91 1.30
N PHE A 73 -3.30 3.15 1.04
CA PHE A 73 -2.28 3.51 0.06
C PHE A 73 -2.84 3.73 -1.35
N ALA A 74 -3.98 3.12 -1.69
CA ALA A 74 -4.56 3.17 -3.04
C ALA A 74 -5.02 4.59 -3.45
N ARG A 75 -5.15 5.50 -2.49
CA ARG A 75 -5.52 6.92 -2.71
C ARG A 75 -4.32 7.81 -3.01
N TYR A 76 -3.10 7.29 -2.90
CA TYR A 76 -1.86 8.03 -3.06
C TYR A 76 -1.11 7.59 -4.32
N LEU A 77 -0.26 8.49 -4.83
CA LEU A 77 0.52 8.30 -6.05
C LEU A 77 1.01 6.86 -6.25
N GLY A 78 0.59 6.24 -7.34
CA GLY A 78 0.73 4.81 -7.58
C GLY A 78 2.14 4.28 -7.62
N ARG A 79 3.14 5.13 -7.80
CA ARG A 79 4.56 4.73 -7.77
C ARG A 79 5.08 4.37 -6.37
N ARG A 80 4.37 4.76 -5.29
CA ARG A 80 4.88 4.63 -3.91
C ARG A 80 4.92 3.19 -3.40
N THR A 81 3.88 2.41 -3.71
CA THR A 81 3.62 1.08 -3.16
C THR A 81 4.19 -0.10 -3.97
N PRO A 82 4.21 -0.11 -5.33
CA PRO A 82 4.69 -1.26 -6.10
C PRO A 82 6.09 -1.77 -5.71
N PRO A 83 7.07 -0.92 -5.34
CA PRO A 83 8.36 -1.40 -4.84
C PRO A 83 8.26 -2.29 -3.58
N ALA A 84 7.27 -2.07 -2.71
CA ALA A 84 7.06 -2.91 -1.52
C ALA A 84 6.50 -4.30 -1.90
N ALA A 85 5.57 -4.36 -2.86
CA ALA A 85 5.09 -5.64 -3.38
C ALA A 85 6.22 -6.45 -4.03
N LEU A 86 7.09 -5.77 -4.80
CA LEU A 86 8.28 -6.40 -5.37
C LEU A 86 9.22 -6.93 -4.28
N ALA A 87 9.49 -6.13 -3.25
CA ALA A 87 10.35 -6.57 -2.13
C ALA A 87 9.84 -7.86 -1.49
N VAL A 88 8.53 -7.98 -1.25
CA VAL A 88 7.90 -9.18 -0.67
C VAL A 88 8.13 -10.41 -1.55
N ILE A 89 8.03 -10.32 -2.88
CA ILE A 89 8.21 -11.49 -3.75
C ILE A 89 9.69 -11.84 -3.98
N THR A 90 10.61 -10.89 -3.77
CA THR A 90 12.05 -11.09 -4.00
C THR A 90 12.85 -11.42 -2.74
N ASP A 91 12.34 -11.09 -1.55
CA ASP A 91 12.97 -11.36 -0.26
C ASP A 91 12.15 -12.42 0.51
N PRO A 92 12.60 -13.69 0.52
CA PRO A 92 11.92 -14.76 1.23
C PRO A 92 11.84 -14.55 2.75
N VAL A 93 12.80 -13.84 3.35
CA VAL A 93 12.80 -13.56 4.80
C VAL A 93 11.69 -12.57 5.12
N LEU A 94 11.64 -11.45 4.38
CA LEU A 94 10.57 -10.46 4.51
C LEU A 94 9.19 -11.10 4.27
N ARG A 95 9.08 -11.90 3.21
CA ARG A 95 7.85 -12.64 2.89
C ARG A 95 7.37 -13.49 4.05
N HIS A 96 8.26 -14.30 4.62
CA HIS A 96 7.91 -15.20 5.72
C HIS A 96 7.55 -14.44 7.01
N GLN A 97 8.13 -13.26 7.23
CA GLN A 97 7.77 -12.41 8.37
C GLN A 97 6.38 -11.77 8.22
N LEU A 98 5.98 -11.39 7.02
CA LEU A 98 4.71 -10.71 6.75
C LEU A 98 3.55 -11.67 6.49
N PHE A 99 3.85 -12.83 5.88
CA PHE A 99 2.87 -13.80 5.41
C PHE A 99 3.49 -15.21 5.48
N PRO A 100 3.54 -15.84 6.66
CA PRO A 100 4.21 -17.13 6.86
C PRO A 100 3.56 -18.33 6.16
N GLY A 101 2.47 -18.12 5.41
CA GLY A 101 1.78 -19.14 4.63
C GLY A 101 2.47 -19.57 3.33
N ALA A 102 1.78 -20.43 2.58
CA ALA A 102 2.23 -20.90 1.27
C ALA A 102 2.14 -19.79 0.20
N ASP A 103 3.03 -19.87 -0.79
CA ASP A 103 3.13 -18.85 -1.85
C ASP A 103 1.82 -18.67 -2.66
N HIS A 104 1.01 -19.70 -2.82
CA HIS A 104 -0.29 -19.57 -3.49
C HIS A 104 -1.27 -18.67 -2.71
N HIS A 105 -1.30 -18.77 -1.38
CA HIS A 105 -2.14 -17.89 -0.56
C HIS A 105 -1.67 -16.43 -0.61
N LEU A 106 -0.35 -16.21 -0.66
CA LEU A 106 0.18 -14.86 -0.88
C LEU A 106 -0.17 -14.33 -2.27
N ALA A 107 -0.15 -15.18 -3.30
CA ALA A 107 -0.56 -14.80 -4.65
C ALA A 107 -2.04 -14.39 -4.71
N GLU A 108 -2.91 -15.12 -4.00
CA GLU A 108 -4.32 -14.74 -3.82
C GLU A 108 -4.45 -13.40 -3.10
N ALA A 109 -3.74 -13.20 -1.98
CA ALA A 109 -3.76 -11.95 -1.23
C ALA A 109 -3.31 -10.75 -2.08
N LEU A 110 -2.22 -10.90 -2.85
CA LEU A 110 -1.72 -9.84 -3.73
C LEU A 110 -2.72 -9.50 -4.84
N ARG A 111 -3.37 -10.50 -5.44
CA ARG A 111 -4.44 -10.30 -6.43
C ARG A 111 -5.62 -9.56 -5.82
N ASP A 112 -6.07 -9.97 -4.64
CA ASP A 112 -7.24 -9.40 -3.99
C ASP A 112 -6.97 -7.94 -3.54
N ILE A 113 -5.75 -7.64 -3.09
CA ILE A 113 -5.29 -6.26 -2.84
C ILE A 113 -5.30 -5.43 -4.13
N ASP A 114 -4.79 -5.94 -5.27
CA ASP A 114 -4.78 -5.20 -6.54
C ASP A 114 -6.20 -4.87 -6.99
N GLN A 115 -7.08 -5.88 -7.01
CA GLN A 115 -8.48 -5.70 -7.39
C GLN A 115 -9.14 -4.66 -6.51
N TYR A 116 -8.96 -4.75 -5.20
CA TYR A 116 -9.61 -3.82 -4.29
C TYR A 116 -9.01 -2.41 -4.38
N ALA A 117 -7.68 -2.27 -4.46
CA ALA A 117 -7.01 -0.98 -4.62
C ALA A 117 -7.46 -0.26 -5.90
N ARG A 118 -7.68 -0.97 -7.01
CA ARG A 118 -8.26 -0.41 -8.25
C ARG A 118 -9.67 0.17 -8.03
N THR A 119 -10.50 -0.47 -7.21
CA THR A 119 -11.83 0.09 -6.89
C THR A 119 -11.75 1.37 -6.07
N GLN A 120 -10.74 1.49 -5.21
CA GLN A 120 -10.56 2.64 -4.32
C GLN A 120 -9.82 3.81 -4.98
N SER A 121 -9.08 3.56 -6.07
CA SER A 121 -8.31 4.58 -6.79
C SER A 121 -9.11 5.34 -7.85
N PHE A 122 -10.38 5.01 -8.13
CA PHE A 122 -11.14 5.57 -9.25
C PHE A 122 -11.24 7.12 -9.27
N HIS A 123 -11.10 7.77 -8.11
CA HIS A 123 -11.13 9.23 -7.98
C HIS A 123 -9.75 9.88 -7.77
N PHE A 124 -8.68 9.09 -7.75
CA PHE A 124 -7.33 9.53 -7.42
C PHE A 124 -6.33 9.05 -8.49
N ASP A 125 -5.26 9.80 -8.76
CA ASP A 125 -4.09 9.28 -9.51
C ASP A 125 -3.27 8.32 -8.62
N GLY A 126 -4.00 7.36 -8.04
CA GLY A 126 -3.61 6.52 -6.94
C GLY A 126 -3.02 5.22 -7.46
N TRP A 127 -3.70 4.11 -7.26
CA TRP A 127 -3.21 2.80 -7.66
C TRP A 127 -3.30 2.51 -9.18
N ASN A 128 -2.15 2.15 -9.78
CA ASN A 128 -2.02 1.77 -11.20
C ASN A 128 -1.67 0.28 -11.43
N GLY A 129 -1.58 -0.51 -10.36
CA GLY A 129 -1.15 -1.90 -10.41
C GLY A 129 0.32 -2.12 -10.03
N TYR A 130 0.70 -3.39 -9.95
CA TYR A 130 2.07 -3.80 -9.65
C TYR A 130 3.01 -3.71 -10.87
N ASP A 131 4.31 -3.90 -10.59
CA ASP A 131 5.32 -4.24 -11.59
C ASP A 131 5.02 -5.61 -12.25
N GLU A 132 5.39 -5.77 -13.52
CA GLU A 132 5.16 -7.00 -14.31
C GLU A 132 5.65 -8.26 -13.59
N ARG A 133 6.80 -8.20 -12.92
CA ARG A 133 7.37 -9.36 -12.19
C ARG A 133 6.46 -9.84 -11.07
N VAL A 134 5.70 -8.92 -10.45
CA VAL A 134 4.72 -9.29 -9.42
C VAL A 134 3.53 -10.00 -10.06
N TYR A 135 3.03 -9.53 -11.22
CA TYR A 135 1.98 -10.24 -11.95
C TYR A 135 2.42 -11.62 -12.44
N GLU A 136 3.65 -11.75 -12.95
CA GLU A 136 4.22 -13.04 -13.31
C GLU A 136 4.31 -13.97 -12.10
N TRP A 137 4.74 -13.46 -10.95
CA TRP A 137 4.82 -14.22 -9.71
C TRP A 137 3.43 -14.68 -9.23
N ILE A 138 2.43 -13.78 -9.25
CA ILE A 138 1.05 -14.10 -8.91
C ILE A 138 0.52 -15.21 -9.84
N THR A 139 0.69 -15.04 -11.16
CA THR A 139 0.21 -16.00 -12.16
C THR A 139 0.84 -17.38 -11.97
N ARG A 140 2.14 -17.43 -11.70
CA ARG A 140 2.87 -18.68 -11.44
C ARG A 140 2.30 -19.45 -10.25
N HIS A 141 2.02 -18.77 -9.14
CA HIS A 141 1.61 -19.43 -7.89
C HIS A 141 0.09 -19.62 -7.76
N LEU A 142 -0.73 -18.93 -8.55
CA LEU A 142 -2.15 -19.25 -8.70
C LEU A 142 -2.41 -20.47 -9.58
N GLY A 143 -1.50 -20.78 -10.52
CA GLY A 143 -1.57 -22.00 -11.34
C GLY A 143 -1.11 -23.26 -10.61
N ASP A 144 -0.45 -23.11 -9.46
CA ASP A 144 0.17 -24.19 -8.68
C ASP A 144 -0.75 -24.69 -7.54
N THR A 145 -2.06 -24.78 -7.81
CA THR A 145 -3.01 -25.41 -6.89
C THR A 145 -2.67 -26.90 -6.83
N GLY A 146 -1.89 -27.27 -5.82
CA GLY A 146 -1.26 -28.58 -5.65
C GLY A 146 -2.07 -29.73 -6.24
N THR A 147 -1.53 -30.32 -7.29
CA THR A 147 -1.89 -31.68 -7.70
C THR A 147 -1.55 -32.59 -6.52
N LYS A 148 -2.55 -32.92 -5.70
CA LYS A 148 -2.48 -34.04 -4.77
C LYS A 148 -2.28 -35.30 -5.61
N ASN A 149 -1.05 -35.83 -5.62
CA ASN A 149 -0.79 -37.24 -5.88
C ASN A 149 -0.68 -37.96 -4.54
#